data_AF-A0A821LXP1-F1
#
_entry.id   AF-A0A821LXP1-F1
#
_cell.length_a   1.000
_cell.length_b   1.000
_cell.length_c   1.000
_cell.angle_alpha   90.00
_cell.angle_beta   90.00
_cell.angle_gamma   90.00
#
_symmetry.space_group_name_H-M   'P 1'
#
loop_
_entity.id
_entity.type
_entity.pdbx_description
1 polymer ?
#
loop_
_entity_poly.entity_id
_entity_poly.type
_entity_poly.pdbx_seq_one_letter_code
_entity_poly.pdbx_strand_id
1 'polypeptide(L)'
;MIDTGATRSLIKRSTLLRVNYHHHTYGTMEEITLGDGKTTFWQYGSINMRTKINNIKTRVKVMVVDDLAADFILGMDWIKYYHVDILPRKRQLRIHYRRQQIIVKFDEDVPVDVKVAQEYKIFPGTNCIVKVKTSLIDANHLYFKALDHDSQQKERHISRRWTSES
;
A
#
# COMPACT_ATOMS: atom_id res chain seq x y z
N MET A 1 5.20 4.26 -0.57
CA MET A 1 6.33 3.31 -0.48
C MET A 1 7.57 3.95 -1.10
N ILE A 2 8.76 3.73 -0.54
CA ILE A 2 10.04 4.09 -1.17
C ILE A 2 10.68 2.77 -1.63
N ASP A 3 11.06 2.68 -2.89
CA ASP A 3 11.46 1.43 -3.52
C ASP A 3 12.74 1.61 -4.36
N THR A 4 13.82 0.94 -3.96
CA THR A 4 15.09 0.96 -4.69
C THR A 4 15.11 0.07 -5.93
N GLY A 5 14.17 -0.88 -6.03
CA GLY A 5 13.99 -1.74 -7.21
C GLY A 5 13.23 -1.03 -8.33
N ALA A 6 12.45 0.01 -8.00
CA ALA A 6 11.71 0.78 -8.99
C ALA A 6 12.61 1.87 -9.62
N THR A 7 12.86 1.80 -10.93
CA THR A 7 13.60 2.85 -11.65
C THR A 7 12.84 4.17 -11.71
N ARG A 8 11.50 4.11 -11.79
CA ARG A 8 10.59 5.24 -11.94
C ARG A 8 9.59 5.29 -10.79
N SER A 9 9.17 6.49 -10.43
CA SER A 9 8.09 6.69 -9.48
C SER A 9 6.73 6.43 -10.13
N LEU A 10 5.83 5.79 -9.39
CA LEU A 10 4.54 5.27 -9.88
C LEU A 10 3.42 5.73 -8.95
N ILE A 11 2.25 6.04 -9.50
CA ILE A 11 1.03 6.29 -8.74
C ILE A 11 -0.13 5.48 -9.29
N LYS A 12 -0.90 4.87 -8.39
CA LYS A 12 -2.16 4.22 -8.77
C LYS A 12 -3.16 5.28 -9.22
N ARG A 13 -3.83 5.06 -10.34
CA ARG A 13 -4.84 5.98 -10.90
C ARG A 13 -5.94 6.30 -9.90
N SER A 14 -6.44 5.31 -9.17
CA SER A 14 -7.46 5.53 -8.13
C SER A 14 -6.94 6.38 -6.96
N THR A 15 -5.67 6.25 -6.58
CA THR A 15 -5.03 7.14 -5.59
C THR A 15 -4.95 8.56 -6.10
N LEU A 16 -4.58 8.73 -7.36
CA LEU A 16 -4.46 10.02 -7.98
C LEU A 16 -5.80 10.77 -8.03
N LEU A 17 -6.88 10.07 -8.38
CA LEU A 17 -8.24 10.62 -8.36
C LEU A 17 -8.69 11.01 -6.94
N ARG A 18 -8.35 10.20 -5.93
CA ARG A 18 -8.68 10.48 -4.51
C ARG A 18 -8.01 11.74 -3.98
N VAL A 19 -6.80 12.07 -4.44
CA VAL A 19 -6.09 13.29 -4.02
C VAL A 19 -6.49 14.54 -4.82
N ASN A 20 -7.55 14.44 -5.62
CA ASN A 20 -8.20 15.55 -6.34
C ASN A 20 -7.23 16.34 -7.24
N TYR A 21 -6.27 15.64 -7.85
CA TYR A 21 -5.21 16.28 -8.60
C TYR A 21 -5.64 16.60 -10.04
N HIS A 22 -6.56 17.53 -10.28
CA HIS A 22 -7.23 17.74 -11.59
C HIS A 22 -6.36 18.04 -12.82
N HIS A 23 -5.05 18.23 -12.67
CA HIS A 23 -4.13 18.41 -13.80
C HIS A 23 -3.70 17.05 -14.36
N HIS A 24 -4.58 16.42 -15.14
CA HIS A 24 -4.29 15.19 -15.87
C HIS A 24 -4.47 15.42 -17.36
N THR A 25 -3.38 15.30 -18.12
CA THR A 25 -3.45 14.92 -19.53
C THR A 25 -3.27 13.42 -19.58
N TYR A 26 -4.37 12.69 -19.74
CA TYR A 26 -4.32 11.27 -20.09
C TYR A 26 -3.82 11.16 -21.52
N GLY A 27 -2.69 10.47 -21.71
CA GLY A 27 -2.22 10.10 -23.04
C GLY A 27 -2.90 8.82 -23.51
N THR A 28 -2.49 8.34 -24.69
CA THR A 28 -2.78 6.97 -25.12
C THR A 28 -2.25 5.98 -24.08
N MET A 29 -3.01 4.93 -23.76
CA MET A 29 -2.52 3.87 -22.89
C MET A 29 -1.36 3.14 -23.57
N GLU A 30 -0.25 3.01 -22.86
CA GLU A 30 0.93 2.30 -23.31
C GLU A 30 1.21 1.14 -22.36
N GLU A 31 1.53 -0.02 -22.91
CA GLU A 31 2.04 -1.14 -22.12
C GLU A 31 3.52 -0.88 -21.79
N ILE A 32 3.86 -0.94 -20.51
CA ILE A 32 5.23 -0.82 -20.02
C ILE A 32 5.66 -2.14 -19.36
N THR A 33 6.84 -2.63 -19.72
CA THR A 33 7.46 -3.78 -19.06
C THR A 33 8.43 -3.29 -17.99
N LEU A 34 8.38 -3.87 -16.79
CA LEU A 34 9.37 -3.59 -15.75
C LEU A 34 10.75 -4.15 -16.10
N GLY A 35 11.74 -3.77 -15.28
CA GLY A 35 13.12 -4.22 -15.45
C GLY A 35 13.34 -5.74 -15.31
N ASP A 36 12.32 -6.50 -14.91
CA ASP A 36 12.35 -7.97 -14.89
C ASP A 36 12.05 -8.59 -16.27
N GLY A 37 11.61 -7.80 -17.24
CA GLY A 37 11.23 -8.25 -18.59
C GLY A 37 9.98 -9.11 -18.64
N LYS A 38 9.26 -9.28 -17.52
CA LYS A 38 8.12 -10.22 -17.40
C LYS A 38 6.85 -9.54 -16.95
N THR A 39 6.97 -8.55 -16.07
CA THR A 39 5.79 -7.89 -15.50
C THR A 39 5.43 -6.68 -16.35
N THR A 40 4.24 -6.69 -16.95
CA THR A 40 3.72 -5.58 -17.75
C THR A 40 2.59 -4.85 -17.02
N PHE A 41 2.51 -3.54 -17.25
CA PHE A 41 1.48 -2.68 -16.71
C PHE A 41 0.97 -1.72 -17.77
N TRP A 42 -0.30 -1.37 -17.68
CA TRP A 42 -0.85 -0.29 -18.47
C TRP A 42 -0.55 1.07 -17.83
N GLN A 43 0.19 1.90 -18.56
CA GLN A 43 0.47 3.28 -18.23
C GLN A 43 -0.53 4.21 -18.95
N TYR A 44 -1.14 5.11 -18.19
CA TYR A 44 -2.04 6.16 -18.71
C TYR A 44 -1.33 7.45 -19.10
N GLY A 45 -0.06 7.55 -18.76
CA GLY A 45 0.78 8.73 -18.97
C GLY A 45 1.60 9.06 -17.73
N SER A 46 2.12 10.28 -17.69
CA SER A 46 2.93 10.76 -16.59
C SER A 46 2.55 12.18 -16.18
N ILE A 47 2.66 12.48 -14.89
CA ILE A 47 2.36 13.79 -14.34
C ILE A 47 3.50 14.28 -13.45
N ASN A 48 3.66 15.60 -13.36
CA ASN A 48 4.58 16.21 -12.40
C ASN A 48 3.84 16.47 -11.09
N MET A 49 4.02 15.59 -10.11
CA MET A 49 3.34 15.69 -8.82
C MET A 49 4.20 16.44 -7.79
N ARG A 50 3.55 17.26 -6.96
CA ARG A 50 4.17 17.82 -5.75
C ARG A 50 3.86 16.88 -4.58
N THR A 51 4.89 16.48 -3.85
CA THR A 51 4.74 15.64 -2.66
C THR A 51 5.25 16.40 -1.44
N LYS A 52 4.70 16.10 -0.27
CA LYS A 52 5.16 16.63 1.00
C LYS A 52 5.55 15.45 1.90
N ILE A 53 6.81 15.42 2.33
CA ILE A 53 7.31 14.44 3.31
C ILE A 53 7.77 15.25 4.51
N ASN A 54 7.10 15.06 5.66
CA ASN A 54 7.24 15.93 6.82
C ASN A 54 7.08 17.42 6.43
N ASN A 55 8.12 18.23 6.61
CA ASN A 55 8.17 19.65 6.25
C ASN A 55 8.82 19.93 4.89
N ILE A 56 9.27 18.92 4.14
CA ILE A 56 9.86 19.10 2.80
C ILE A 56 8.76 19.02 1.75
N LYS A 57 8.77 20.00 0.82
CA LYS A 57 8.04 19.91 -0.44
C LYS A 57 8.97 19.46 -1.55
N THR A 58 8.68 18.31 -2.14
CA THR A 58 9.41 17.76 -3.28
C THR A 58 8.52 17.69 -4.53
N ARG A 59 9.14 17.46 -5.68
CA ARG A 59 8.49 17.26 -6.97
C ARG A 59 9.00 15.98 -7.58
N VAL A 60 8.11 15.25 -8.24
CA VAL A 60 8.45 13.99 -8.89
C VAL A 60 7.58 13.80 -10.12
N LYS A 61 8.19 13.36 -11.22
CA LYS A 61 7.44 12.90 -12.39
C LYS A 61 7.02 11.46 -12.11
N VAL A 62 5.72 11.20 -12.06
CA VAL A 62 5.16 9.89 -11.69
C VAL A 62 4.41 9.33 -12.87
N MET A 63 4.55 8.03 -13.11
CA MET A 63 3.78 7.30 -14.12
C MET A 63 2.47 6.84 -13.49
N VAL A 64 1.36 7.04 -14.21
CA VAL A 64 0.02 6.70 -13.73
C VAL A 64 -0.35 5.31 -14.23
N VAL A 65 -0.65 4.39 -13.32
CA VAL A 65 -0.93 2.97 -13.60
C VAL A 65 -2.19 2.51 -12.85
N ASP A 66 -2.89 1.47 -13.31
CA ASP A 66 -4.03 0.91 -12.57
C ASP A 66 -3.61 -0.14 -11.55
N ASP A 67 -2.86 -1.15 -12.00
CA ASP A 67 -2.52 -2.31 -11.17
C ASP A 67 -1.19 -2.09 -10.46
N LEU A 68 -1.26 -1.50 -9.27
CA LEU A 68 -0.12 -1.32 -8.38
C LEU A 68 -0.45 -1.86 -7.00
N ALA A 69 0.42 -2.70 -6.42
CA ALA A 69 0.21 -3.22 -5.07
C ALA A 69 0.18 -2.09 -4.01
N ALA A 70 0.93 -1.01 -4.26
CA ALA A 70 0.94 0.19 -3.42
C ALA A 70 0.12 1.33 -4.06
N ASP A 71 -0.33 2.27 -3.24
CA ASP A 71 -1.02 3.47 -3.73
C ASP A 71 -0.07 4.45 -4.43
N PHE A 72 1.16 4.54 -3.96
CA PHE A 72 2.19 5.44 -4.45
C PHE A 72 3.60 4.90 -4.17
N ILE A 73 4.46 4.90 -5.18
CA ILE A 73 5.86 4.45 -5.10
C ILE A 73 6.77 5.60 -5.51
N LEU A 74 7.73 5.93 -4.64
CA LEU A 74 8.87 6.77 -4.95
C LEU A 74 10.05 5.87 -5.31
N GLY A 75 10.44 5.91 -6.59
CA GLY A 75 11.52 5.10 -7.14
C GLY A 75 12.88 5.78 -7.07
N MET A 76 13.85 5.16 -7.75
CA MET A 76 15.24 5.61 -7.84
C MET A 76 15.40 6.97 -8.52
N ASP A 77 14.46 7.36 -9.39
CA ASP A 77 14.42 8.71 -9.97
C ASP A 77 14.29 9.81 -8.89
N TRP A 78 13.37 9.64 -7.96
CA TRP A 78 13.19 10.56 -6.85
C TRP A 78 14.31 10.45 -5.80
N ILE A 79 14.69 9.21 -5.45
CA ILE A 79 15.77 8.93 -4.48
C ILE A 79 17.07 9.60 -4.92
N LYS A 80 17.47 9.45 -6.19
CA LYS A 80 18.69 10.06 -6.72
C LYS A 80 18.58 11.57 -6.78
N TYR A 81 17.45 12.11 -7.23
CA TYR A 81 17.26 13.55 -7.37
C TYR A 81 17.35 14.30 -6.03
N TYR A 82 16.84 13.70 -4.95
CA TYR A 82 16.89 14.29 -3.60
C TYR A 82 18.01 13.75 -2.72
N HIS A 83 18.98 13.03 -3.32
CA HIS A 83 20.10 12.40 -2.63
C HIS A 83 19.65 11.66 -1.35
N VAL A 84 18.65 10.79 -1.46
CA VAL A 84 18.10 10.13 -0.28
C VAL A 84 19.01 8.98 0.15
N ASP A 85 19.51 9.05 1.38
CA ASP A 85 20.20 7.93 2.00
C ASP A 85 19.20 7.03 2.72
N ILE A 86 19.13 5.79 2.30
CA ILE A 86 18.36 4.76 2.99
C ILE A 86 19.32 4.11 4.00
N LEU A 87 18.95 4.15 5.28
CA LEU A 87 19.78 3.64 6.38
C LEU A 87 19.04 2.50 7.09
N PRO A 88 19.01 1.28 6.51
CA PRO A 88 18.19 0.17 7.03
C PRO A 88 18.52 -0.19 8.47
N ARG A 89 19.82 -0.19 8.83
CA ARG A 89 20.30 -0.47 10.19
C ARG A 89 19.75 0.52 11.22
N LYS A 90 19.44 1.74 10.80
CA LYS A 90 18.88 2.80 11.65
C LYS A 90 17.36 2.94 11.47
N ARG A 91 16.74 2.07 10.67
CA ARG A 91 15.32 2.14 10.27
C ARG A 91 14.88 3.55 9.86
N GLN A 92 15.67 4.23 9.06
CA GLN A 92 15.38 5.62 8.69
C GLN A 92 15.83 5.95 7.27
N LEU A 93 15.24 7.00 6.74
CA LEU A 93 15.64 7.70 5.53
C LEU A 93 16.23 9.03 5.92
N ARG A 94 17.30 9.43 5.26
CA ARG A 94 17.85 10.78 5.35
C ARG A 94 17.72 11.46 4.00
N ILE A 95 16.95 12.54 3.96
CA ILE A 95 16.73 13.35 2.76
C ILE A 95 17.62 14.58 2.86
N HIS A 96 18.52 14.79 1.89
CA HIS A 96 19.30 16.01 1.80
C HIS A 96 18.51 17.05 1.02
N TYR A 97 18.01 18.08 1.70
CA TYR A 97 17.23 19.13 1.06
C TYR A 97 17.82 20.50 1.38
N ARG A 98 18.34 21.17 0.34
CA ARG A 98 19.09 22.44 0.47
C ARG A 98 20.26 22.28 1.44
N ARG A 99 20.28 23.03 2.54
CA ARG A 99 21.31 22.97 3.60
C ARG A 99 20.85 22.21 4.85
N GLN A 100 19.77 21.43 4.73
CA GLN A 100 19.17 20.69 5.84
C GLN A 100 19.14 19.20 5.54
N GLN A 101 19.23 18.40 6.60
CA GLN A 101 19.02 16.96 6.57
C GLN A 101 17.75 16.65 7.34
N ILE A 102 16.87 15.87 6.72
CA ILE A 102 15.62 15.47 7.36
C ILE A 102 15.60 13.96 7.49
N ILE A 103 15.33 13.53 8.72
CA ILE A 103 15.26 12.12 9.08
C ILE A 103 13.80 11.73 9.10
N VAL A 104 13.45 10.74 8.29
CA VAL A 104 12.15 10.08 8.31
C VAL A 104 12.38 8.68 8.85
N LYS A 105 11.89 8.41 10.05
CA LYS A 105 11.93 7.04 10.58
C LYS A 105 10.96 6.19 9.76
N PHE A 106 11.32 4.94 9.50
CA PHE A 106 10.33 3.97 9.05
C PHE A 106 9.29 3.83 10.15
N ASP A 107 8.01 3.76 9.78
CA ASP A 107 6.96 3.50 10.76
C ASP A 107 7.34 2.24 11.56
N GLU A 108 7.25 2.35 12.89
CA GLU A 108 7.32 1.17 13.74
C GLU A 108 6.14 0.29 13.37
N ASP A 109 6.41 -0.97 13.03
CA ASP A 109 5.35 -1.95 12.83
C ASP A 109 4.53 -1.96 14.11
N VAL A 110 3.29 -1.47 14.10
CA VAL A 110 2.38 -1.64 15.24
C VAL A 110 2.15 -3.15 15.34
N PRO A 111 2.74 -3.84 16.32
CA PRO A 111 2.57 -5.28 16.43
C PRO A 111 1.20 -5.50 17.07
N VAL A 112 0.29 -6.18 16.36
CA VAL A 112 -0.89 -6.72 17.01
C VAL A 112 -0.65 -8.18 17.32
N ASP A 113 -0.68 -8.49 18.61
CA ASP A 113 -0.45 -9.83 19.12
C ASP A 113 -1.68 -10.71 18.79
N VAL A 114 -1.47 -11.70 17.90
CA VAL A 114 -2.56 -12.50 17.31
C VAL A 114 -3.22 -13.43 18.33
N LYS A 115 -2.64 -13.60 19.54
CA LYS A 115 -3.24 -14.42 20.59
C LYS A 115 -4.56 -13.89 21.18
N VAL A 116 -4.99 -12.66 20.86
CA VAL A 116 -6.19 -12.06 21.48
C VAL A 116 -7.27 -11.60 20.48
N ALA A 117 -7.02 -11.57 19.18
CA ALA A 117 -8.01 -11.09 18.22
C ALA A 117 -8.67 -12.23 17.43
N GLN A 118 -9.68 -12.87 18.05
CA GLN A 118 -10.57 -13.81 17.36
C GLN A 118 -11.46 -13.13 16.31
N GLU A 119 -11.57 -11.81 16.34
CA GLU A 119 -12.41 -11.03 15.42
C GLU A 119 -11.77 -9.66 15.17
N TYR A 120 -11.66 -9.27 13.88
CA TYR A 120 -11.33 -7.91 13.47
C TYR A 120 -12.50 -7.31 12.71
N LYS A 121 -13.03 -6.20 13.22
CA LYS A 121 -14.06 -5.42 12.53
C LYS A 121 -13.40 -4.40 11.62
N ILE A 122 -13.57 -4.58 10.31
CA ILE A 122 -13.13 -3.63 9.30
C ILE A 122 -14.37 -2.82 8.88
N PHE A 123 -14.28 -1.49 8.96
CA PHE A 123 -15.41 -0.64 8.60
C PHE A 123 -15.50 -0.48 7.06
N PRO A 124 -16.72 -0.38 6.51
CA PRO A 124 -16.90 -0.12 5.07
C PRO A 124 -16.12 1.10 4.61
N GLY A 125 -15.41 0.98 3.49
CA GLY A 125 -14.61 2.07 2.90
C GLY A 125 -13.21 2.25 3.51
N THR A 126 -12.76 1.38 4.41
CA THR A 126 -11.38 1.40 4.93
C THR A 126 -10.49 0.36 4.24
N ASN A 127 -9.32 0.81 3.78
CA ASN A 127 -8.26 -0.10 3.36
C ASN A 127 -7.47 -0.53 4.60
N CYS A 128 -7.50 -1.80 4.96
CA CYS A 128 -6.74 -2.37 6.06
C CYS A 128 -5.81 -3.47 5.54
N ILE A 129 -4.54 -3.44 5.97
CA ILE A 129 -3.59 -4.52 5.74
C ILE A 129 -3.34 -5.20 7.10
N VAL A 130 -3.84 -6.43 7.26
CA VAL A 130 -3.59 -7.23 8.47
C VAL A 130 -2.41 -8.15 8.20
N LYS A 131 -1.24 -7.82 8.75
CA LYS A 131 -0.07 -8.71 8.72
C LYS A 131 -0.16 -9.68 9.89
N VAL A 132 -0.40 -10.96 9.60
CA VAL A 132 -0.50 -12.03 10.60
C VAL A 132 0.88 -12.63 10.84
N LYS A 133 1.28 -12.78 12.11
CA LYS A 133 2.47 -13.52 12.52
C LYS A 133 2.04 -14.70 13.38
N THR A 134 2.19 -15.91 12.87
CA THR A 134 1.85 -17.15 13.59
C THR A 134 3.09 -18.03 13.73
N SER A 135 3.19 -18.79 14.82
CA SER A 135 4.17 -19.87 14.93
C SER A 135 3.71 -21.00 14.01
N LEU A 136 4.44 -21.21 12.91
CA LEU A 136 4.20 -22.32 11.99
C LEU A 136 4.55 -23.63 12.71
N ILE A 137 3.53 -24.33 13.21
CA ILE A 137 3.69 -25.73 13.64
C ILE A 137 3.57 -26.66 12.41
N ASP A 138 2.80 -26.24 11.40
CA ASP A 138 2.73 -26.89 10.08
C ASP A 138 2.34 -25.87 9.00
N ALA A 139 2.89 -25.99 7.80
CA ALA A 139 2.77 -25.02 6.69
C ALA A 139 1.40 -25.03 5.98
N ASN A 140 0.51 -25.94 6.36
CA ASN A 140 -0.69 -26.26 5.59
C ASN A 140 -2.00 -25.63 6.09
N HIS A 141 -2.06 -24.96 7.24
CA HIS A 141 -3.35 -24.58 7.87
C HIS A 141 -3.52 -23.09 8.19
N LEU A 142 -3.28 -22.20 7.23
CA LEU A 142 -3.75 -20.80 7.33
C LEU A 142 -4.97 -20.60 6.43
N TYR A 143 -6.15 -20.68 7.03
CA TYR A 143 -7.43 -20.43 6.36
C TYR A 143 -7.94 -19.04 6.74
N PHE A 144 -8.14 -18.19 5.74
CA PHE A 144 -8.87 -16.94 5.88
C PHE A 144 -10.26 -17.13 5.31
N LYS A 145 -11.30 -16.96 6.15
CA LYS A 145 -12.69 -16.89 5.68
C LYS A 145 -13.18 -15.47 5.95
N ALA A 146 -13.53 -14.75 4.88
CA ALA A 146 -14.29 -13.53 5.03
C ALA A 146 -15.65 -13.92 5.64
N LEU A 147 -15.96 -13.36 6.81
CA LEU A 147 -17.25 -13.51 7.44
C LEU A 147 -18.10 -12.33 7.00
N ASP A 148 -19.00 -12.56 6.05
CA ASP A 148 -20.02 -11.57 5.73
C ASP A 148 -20.93 -11.43 6.95
N HIS A 149 -21.09 -10.19 7.44
CA HIS A 149 -21.86 -9.92 8.65
C HIS A 149 -23.33 -10.37 8.52
N ASP A 150 -23.84 -10.42 7.29
CA ASP A 150 -25.19 -10.92 6.96
C ASP A 150 -25.31 -12.45 6.99
N SER A 151 -24.21 -13.17 6.78
CA SER A 151 -24.19 -14.64 6.78
C SER A 151 -24.29 -15.21 8.20
N GLN A 152 -23.70 -14.54 9.19
CA GLN A 152 -23.78 -14.96 10.59
C GLN A 152 -25.15 -14.72 11.22
N GLN A 153 -25.91 -13.72 10.77
CA GLN A 153 -27.28 -13.53 11.22
C GLN A 153 -28.22 -14.62 10.69
N LYS A 154 -28.01 -15.09 9.45
CA LYS A 154 -28.77 -16.23 8.89
C LYS A 154 -28.49 -17.55 9.59
N GLU A 155 -27.23 -17.88 9.89
CA GLU A 155 -26.89 -19.12 10.62
C GLU A 155 -27.41 -19.11 12.06
N ARG A 156 -27.38 -17.96 12.76
CA ARG A 156 -27.98 -17.83 14.10
C ARG A 156 -29.50 -17.95 14.09
N HIS A 157 -30.17 -17.51 13.02
CA HIS A 157 -31.61 -17.70 12.87
C HIS A 157 -31.99 -19.14 12.50
N ILE A 158 -31.16 -19.84 11.73
CA ILE A 158 -31.38 -21.25 11.38
C ILE A 158 -31.11 -22.13 12.62
N SER A 159 -30.01 -21.92 13.35
CA SER A 159 -29.69 -22.68 14.58
C SER A 159 -30.76 -22.53 15.67
N ARG A 160 -31.34 -21.33 15.86
CA ARG A 160 -32.43 -21.12 16.82
C ARG A 160 -33.76 -21.76 16.42
N ARG A 161 -33.96 -22.08 15.14
CA ARG A 161 -35.19 -22.73 14.65
C ARG A 161 -35.16 -24.25 14.84
N TRP A 162 -33.98 -24.84 15.05
CA TRP A 162 -33.80 -26.29 15.22
C TRP A 162 -33.68 -26.73 16.69
N THR A 163 -33.51 -25.81 17.64
CA THR A 163 -33.40 -26.13 19.07
C THR A 163 -34.67 -25.84 19.89
N SER A 164 -35.80 -25.55 19.23
CA SER A 164 -37.09 -25.27 19.88
C SER A 164 -38.16 -26.35 19.65
N GLU A 165 -37.81 -27.51 19.10
CA GLU A 165 -38.70 -28.67 18.97
C GLU A 165 -37.98 -29.92 19.52
N SER A 166 -37.94 -30.06 20.84
CA SER A 166 -37.72 -31.31 21.58
C SER A 166 -38.09 -31.09 23.05
#